data_AF-A0A7S2EHF6-F1
#
_entry.id   AF-A0A7S2EHF6-F1
#
_cell.length_a   1.000
_cell.length_b   1.000
_cell.length_c   1.000
_cell.angle_alpha   90.00
_cell.angle_beta   90.00
_cell.angle_gamma   90.00
#
_symmetry.space_group_name_H-M   'P 1'
#
loop_
_entity.id
_entity.type
_entity.pdbx_description
1 polymer ?
#
loop_
_entity_poly.entity_id
_entity_poly.type
_entity_poly.pdbx_seq_one_letter_code
_entity_poly.pdbx_strand_id
1 'polypeptide(L)'
;KGPKPDKFMHALEVEAQVRLTWSKEPLLCERAFGSAHVPDVVVRSEDAAVAENPTDAPKGWTAFFLRSIPVPPSRFRPPMVMGTMTVEHSQNFYLTKCLDLNDRVRTAFAEVRALEEKISRGAAAIANEGADDTDEDKDGDREGDRLAEIASMRREKEARQARSISTWIDLQTNVNCYMDSSKDPGASGGGGANAPQGIRQILEKKEGIFRKHMMGKRVNYACRSVISP
;
A
#
# COMPACT_ATOMS: atom_id res chain seq x y z
N LYS A 1 -34.75 6.48 -8.17
CA LYS A 1 -33.40 6.85 -7.70
C LYS A 1 -32.47 5.71 -8.09
N GLY A 2 -31.56 5.91 -9.05
CA GLY A 2 -30.58 4.88 -9.42
C GLY A 2 -29.64 4.57 -8.25
N PRO A 3 -28.93 3.43 -8.29
CA PRO A 3 -27.90 3.13 -7.30
C PRO A 3 -26.87 4.27 -7.30
N LYS A 4 -26.51 4.75 -6.10
CA LYS A 4 -25.41 5.72 -5.98
C LYS A 4 -24.14 5.07 -6.55
N PRO A 5 -23.32 5.81 -7.30
CA PRO A 5 -22.06 5.27 -7.78
C PRO A 5 -21.17 4.87 -6.59
N ASP A 6 -20.48 3.75 -6.72
CA ASP A 6 -19.55 3.28 -5.70
C ASP A 6 -18.42 4.30 -5.52
N LYS A 7 -18.17 4.67 -4.27
CA LYS A 7 -17.10 5.60 -3.91
C LYS A 7 -15.87 4.83 -3.46
N PHE A 8 -14.74 5.08 -4.11
CA PHE A 8 -13.46 4.54 -3.68
C PHE A 8 -13.09 5.07 -2.30
N MET A 9 -12.71 4.16 -1.39
CA MET A 9 -12.24 4.48 -0.04
C MET A 9 -10.72 4.29 0.01
N HIS A 10 -10.00 5.31 0.48
CA HIS A 10 -8.54 5.26 0.54
C HIS A 10 -8.07 4.34 1.68
N ALA A 11 -6.92 3.67 1.52
CA ALA A 11 -6.40 2.74 2.52
C ALA A 11 -6.21 3.37 3.91
N LEU A 12 -5.81 4.65 3.97
CA LEU A 12 -5.68 5.40 5.24
C LEU A 12 -7.04 5.67 5.92
N GLU A 13 -8.11 5.82 5.14
CA GLU A 13 -9.46 5.99 5.69
C GLU A 13 -9.95 4.66 6.28
N VAL A 14 -9.71 3.55 5.58
CA VAL A 14 -9.96 2.20 6.09
C VAL A 14 -9.18 1.97 7.38
N GLU A 15 -7.90 2.34 7.42
CA GLU A 15 -7.07 2.24 8.62
C GLU A 15 -7.62 3.05 9.79
N ALA A 16 -8.06 4.29 9.55
CA ALA A 16 -8.67 5.12 10.58
C ALA A 16 -9.96 4.49 11.13
N GLN A 17 -10.78 3.89 10.28
CA GLN A 17 -12.00 3.18 10.69
C GLN A 17 -11.68 1.93 11.51
N VAL A 18 -10.72 1.09 11.07
CA VAL A 18 -10.33 -0.11 11.81
C VAL A 18 -9.73 0.26 13.17
N ARG A 19 -8.92 1.33 13.23
CA ARG A 19 -8.40 1.89 14.49
C ARG A 19 -9.53 2.35 15.41
N LEU A 20 -10.54 3.03 14.88
CA LEU A 20 -11.71 3.46 15.65
C LEU A 20 -12.50 2.25 16.17
N THR A 21 -12.69 1.22 15.36
CA THR A 21 -13.33 -0.04 15.80
C THR A 21 -12.60 -0.66 16.99
N TRP A 22 -11.27 -0.72 16.92
CA TRP A 22 -10.43 -1.24 18.03
C TRP A 22 -10.52 -0.38 19.30
N SER A 23 -10.73 0.94 19.17
CA SER A 23 -10.93 1.82 20.33
C SER A 23 -12.33 1.71 20.94
N LYS A 24 -13.34 1.36 20.13
CA LYS A 24 -14.72 1.23 20.58
C LYS A 24 -14.98 -0.12 21.24
N GLU A 25 -14.50 -1.19 20.62
CA GLU A 25 -14.75 -2.57 21.04
C GLU A 25 -13.44 -3.37 21.22
N PRO A 26 -12.56 -2.95 22.15
CA PRO A 26 -11.25 -3.57 22.31
C PRO A 26 -11.33 -5.04 22.70
N LEU A 27 -12.26 -5.41 23.60
CA LEU A 27 -12.43 -6.77 24.10
C LEU A 27 -12.82 -7.75 22.98
N LEU A 28 -13.79 -7.38 22.14
CA LEU A 28 -14.23 -8.24 21.04
C LEU A 28 -13.10 -8.43 20.02
N CYS A 29 -12.42 -7.35 19.65
CA CYS A 29 -11.32 -7.39 18.71
C CYS A 29 -10.15 -8.23 19.23
N GLU A 30 -9.81 -8.14 20.52
CA GLU A 30 -8.79 -8.97 21.14
C GLU A 30 -9.18 -10.45 21.15
N ARG A 31 -10.43 -10.78 21.48
CA ARG A 31 -10.89 -12.18 21.49
C ARG A 31 -10.96 -12.78 20.08
N ALA A 32 -11.31 -11.99 19.08
CA ALA A 32 -11.43 -12.44 17.69
C ALA A 32 -10.05 -12.64 17.02
N PHE A 33 -9.11 -11.73 17.25
CA PHE A 33 -7.82 -11.69 16.53
C PHE A 33 -6.61 -12.05 17.40
N GLY A 34 -6.81 -12.27 18.70
CA GLY A 34 -5.78 -12.59 19.67
C GLY A 34 -5.01 -11.37 20.19
N SER A 35 -4.23 -11.59 21.25
CA SER A 35 -3.40 -10.57 21.91
C SER A 35 -2.01 -10.40 21.30
N ALA A 36 -1.70 -11.00 20.14
CA ALA A 36 -0.33 -11.07 19.60
C ALA A 36 0.38 -9.71 19.39
N HIS A 37 -0.37 -8.60 19.38
CA HIS A 37 0.16 -7.23 19.27
C HIS A 37 -0.27 -6.33 20.44
N VAL A 38 -0.87 -6.90 21.49
CA VAL A 38 -1.21 -6.25 22.74
C VAL A 38 -0.22 -6.79 23.77
N PRO A 39 0.63 -5.96 24.39
CA PRO A 39 1.46 -6.43 25.49
C PRO A 39 0.55 -7.06 26.55
N ASP A 40 0.95 -8.20 27.10
CA ASP A 40 0.25 -9.08 28.07
C ASP A 40 -0.31 -8.38 29.35
N VAL A 41 -0.16 -7.07 29.45
CA VAL A 41 -0.42 -6.24 30.63
C VAL A 41 -1.92 -6.05 30.88
N VAL A 42 -2.79 -6.15 29.86
CA VAL A 42 -4.22 -5.79 30.02
C VAL A 42 -5.12 -6.97 30.45
N VAL A 43 -4.62 -8.21 30.43
CA VAL A 43 -5.48 -9.41 30.57
C VAL A 43 -5.56 -9.95 32.02
N ARG A 44 -4.93 -9.30 33.01
CA ARG A 44 -4.87 -9.86 34.38
C ARG A 44 -5.65 -9.13 35.48
N SER A 45 -6.53 -8.19 35.17
CA SER A 45 -7.46 -7.70 36.18
C SER A 45 -8.78 -7.27 35.57
N GLU A 46 -9.87 -7.71 36.20
CA GLU A 46 -11.25 -7.29 35.99
C GLU A 46 -11.42 -5.76 36.22
N ASP A 47 -10.36 -5.12 36.75
CA ASP A 47 -10.18 -3.68 36.97
C ASP A 47 -9.35 -2.96 35.86
N ALA A 48 -9.35 -3.43 34.61
CA ALA A 48 -8.75 -2.69 33.49
C ALA A 48 -9.60 -1.46 33.09
N ALA A 49 -9.94 -0.65 34.09
CA ALA A 49 -10.45 0.69 33.90
C ALA A 49 -9.33 1.54 33.30
N VAL A 50 -9.57 1.99 32.06
CA VAL A 50 -8.96 3.17 31.44
C VAL A 50 -7.44 3.10 31.32
N ALA A 51 -6.95 2.73 30.12
CA ALA A 51 -5.61 3.13 29.71
C ALA A 51 -5.53 4.67 29.80
N GLU A 52 -4.91 5.19 30.86
CA GLU A 52 -4.81 6.63 31.14
C GLU A 52 -4.01 7.38 30.07
N ASN A 53 -3.19 6.66 29.28
CA ASN A 53 -2.45 7.21 28.15
C ASN A 53 -2.99 6.69 26.80
N PRO A 54 -3.31 7.56 25.83
CA PRO A 54 -3.75 7.17 24.47
C PRO A 54 -2.73 6.31 23.70
N THR A 55 -1.49 6.25 24.18
CA THR A 55 -0.39 5.48 23.57
C THR A 55 -0.45 3.97 23.87
N ASP A 56 -1.20 3.58 24.90
CA ASP A 56 -1.34 2.20 25.38
C ASP A 56 -2.59 1.51 24.82
N ALA A 57 -3.34 2.19 23.95
CA ALA A 57 -4.47 1.61 23.24
C ALA A 57 -4.02 0.38 22.44
N PRO A 58 -4.80 -0.72 22.44
CA PRO A 58 -4.44 -1.95 21.75
C PRO A 58 -4.21 -1.70 20.25
N LYS A 59 -2.99 -1.94 19.78
CA LYS A 59 -2.57 -1.70 18.39
C LYS A 59 -2.81 -2.90 17.48
N GLY A 60 -3.74 -3.80 17.82
CA GLY A 60 -4.04 -5.00 17.04
C GLY A 60 -4.41 -4.72 15.58
N TRP A 61 -5.01 -3.56 15.32
CA TRP A 61 -5.35 -3.10 13.97
C TRP A 61 -4.12 -2.97 13.04
N THR A 62 -2.89 -2.81 13.55
CA THR A 62 -1.70 -2.69 12.71
C THR A 62 -1.39 -3.98 11.95
N ALA A 63 -1.89 -5.13 12.41
CA ALA A 63 -1.64 -6.42 11.77
C ALA A 63 -2.22 -6.51 10.34
N PHE A 64 -3.20 -5.67 9.99
CA PHE A 64 -3.83 -5.66 8.67
C PHE A 64 -3.16 -4.74 7.66
N PHE A 65 -2.25 -3.85 8.10
CA PHE A 65 -1.66 -2.82 7.25
C PHE A 65 -0.15 -2.99 7.16
N LEU A 66 0.36 -3.07 5.94
CA LEU A 66 1.78 -3.19 5.67
C LEU A 66 2.40 -1.81 5.45
N ARG A 67 3.29 -1.37 6.35
CA ARG A 67 4.03 -0.11 6.21
C ARG A 67 5.40 -0.27 5.53
N SER A 68 5.99 -1.45 5.66
CA SER A 68 7.31 -1.77 5.12
C SER A 68 7.35 -3.20 4.62
N ILE A 69 7.98 -3.43 3.46
CA ILE A 69 8.15 -4.76 2.90
C ILE A 69 9.54 -5.27 3.29
N PRO A 70 9.64 -6.40 4.03
CA PRO A 70 10.93 -7.01 4.31
C PRO A 70 11.53 -7.58 3.02
N VAL A 71 12.78 -7.24 2.76
CA VAL A 71 13.50 -7.69 1.57
C VAL A 71 14.42 -8.86 1.96
N PRO A 72 14.24 -10.07 1.39
CA PRO A 72 15.09 -11.20 1.75
C PRO A 72 16.53 -10.97 1.27
N PRO A 73 17.55 -11.42 2.03
CA PRO A 73 18.95 -11.30 1.64
C PRO A 73 19.25 -11.89 0.26
N SER A 74 20.28 -11.37 -0.42
CA SER A 74 20.62 -11.76 -1.81
C SER A 74 20.87 -13.25 -2.00
N ARG A 75 21.35 -13.95 -0.96
CA ARG A 75 21.52 -15.42 -0.98
C ARG A 75 20.21 -16.16 -1.26
N PHE A 76 19.07 -15.62 -0.84
CA PHE A 76 17.75 -16.23 -1.04
C PHE A 76 17.04 -15.75 -2.31
N ARG A 77 17.72 -14.93 -3.13
CA ARG A 77 17.27 -14.47 -4.45
C ARG A 77 18.40 -14.59 -5.48
N PRO A 78 18.97 -15.79 -5.67
CA PRO A 78 20.08 -15.97 -6.59
C PRO A 78 19.65 -15.71 -8.05
N PRO A 79 20.54 -15.19 -8.90
CA PRO A 79 20.27 -15.08 -10.33
C PRO A 79 20.10 -16.48 -10.96
N MET A 80 19.19 -16.59 -11.91
CA MET A 80 18.99 -17.80 -12.70
C MET A 80 19.91 -17.76 -13.93
N VAL A 81 20.72 -18.80 -14.12
CA VAL A 81 21.60 -18.92 -15.29
C VAL A 81 21.05 -20.01 -16.21
N MET A 82 20.66 -19.64 -17.42
CA MET A 82 20.23 -20.55 -18.49
C MET A 82 21.24 -20.50 -19.63
N GLY A 83 22.22 -21.41 -19.60
CA GLY A 83 23.33 -21.39 -20.56
C GLY A 83 24.16 -20.12 -20.40
N THR A 84 24.17 -19.25 -21.42
CA THR A 84 24.87 -17.96 -21.42
C THR A 84 24.01 -16.80 -20.92
N MET A 85 22.69 -16.98 -20.74
CA MET A 85 21.79 -15.93 -20.30
C MET A 85 21.64 -15.95 -18.77
N THR A 86 21.92 -14.81 -18.13
CA THR A 86 21.67 -14.60 -16.71
C THR A 86 20.41 -13.76 -16.53
N VAL A 87 19.41 -14.32 -15.85
CA VAL A 87 18.13 -13.67 -15.55
C VAL A 87 18.05 -13.41 -14.06
N GLU A 88 17.54 -12.25 -13.67
CA GLU A 88 17.32 -11.93 -12.26
C GLU A 88 16.26 -12.83 -11.61
N HIS A 89 16.30 -12.92 -10.29
CA HIS A 89 15.30 -13.65 -9.53
C HIS A 89 13.91 -13.02 -9.67
N SER A 90 12.84 -13.82 -9.78
CA SER A 90 11.46 -13.35 -9.97
C SER A 90 10.99 -12.34 -8.92
N GLN A 91 11.46 -12.47 -7.69
CA GLN A 91 11.14 -11.52 -6.61
C GLN A 91 11.72 -10.12 -6.86
N ASN A 92 12.87 -9.98 -7.53
CA ASN A 92 13.47 -8.68 -7.82
C ASN A 92 12.60 -7.86 -8.77
N PHE A 93 11.92 -8.52 -9.71
CA PHE A 93 10.99 -7.87 -10.61
C PHE A 93 9.93 -7.05 -9.86
N TYR A 94 9.26 -7.66 -8.88
CA TYR A 94 8.23 -6.96 -8.09
C TYR A 94 8.83 -5.92 -7.15
N LEU A 95 9.96 -6.22 -6.52
CA LEU A 95 10.59 -5.30 -5.56
C LEU A 95 11.08 -4.02 -6.23
N THR A 96 11.73 -4.12 -7.39
CA THR A 96 12.15 -2.95 -8.18
C THR A 96 10.94 -2.12 -8.59
N LYS A 97 9.87 -2.76 -9.08
CA LYS A 97 8.64 -2.06 -9.46
C LYS A 97 7.93 -1.40 -8.28
N CYS A 98 7.96 -2.01 -7.10
CA CYS A 98 7.46 -1.39 -5.87
C CYS A 98 8.28 -0.14 -5.49
N LEU A 99 9.61 -0.18 -5.65
CA LEU A 99 10.47 0.98 -5.39
C LEU A 99 10.14 2.14 -6.36
N ASP A 100 10.03 1.84 -7.65
CA ASP A 100 9.70 2.85 -8.68
C ASP A 100 8.34 3.48 -8.43
N LEU A 101 7.32 2.67 -8.12
CA LEU A 101 5.97 3.16 -7.81
C LEU A 101 5.95 3.96 -6.51
N ASN A 102 6.70 3.54 -5.49
CA ASN A 102 6.80 4.28 -4.24
C ASN A 102 7.45 5.66 -4.45
N ASP A 103 8.50 5.75 -5.27
CA ASP A 103 9.12 7.05 -5.58
C ASP A 103 8.20 7.96 -6.40
N ARG A 104 7.44 7.39 -7.35
CA ARG A 104 6.41 8.12 -8.10
C ARG A 104 5.30 8.65 -7.20
N VAL A 105 4.81 7.83 -6.26
CA VAL A 105 3.82 8.23 -5.26
C VAL A 105 4.35 9.37 -4.40
N ARG A 106 5.59 9.25 -3.92
CA ARG A 106 6.26 10.28 -3.11
C ARG A 106 6.35 11.61 -3.86
N THR A 107 6.78 11.57 -5.12
CA THR A 107 6.90 12.76 -5.97
C THR A 107 5.53 13.38 -6.25
N ALA A 108 4.53 12.57 -6.59
CA ALA A 108 3.17 13.04 -6.83
C ALA A 108 2.56 13.73 -5.59
N PHE A 109 2.78 13.19 -4.39
CA PHE A 109 2.32 13.84 -3.16
C PHE A 109 3.05 15.16 -2.87
N ALA A 110 4.35 15.23 -3.12
CA ALA A 110 5.11 16.47 -2.97
C ALA A 110 4.59 17.57 -3.91
N GLU A 111 4.26 17.21 -5.15
CA GLU A 111 3.67 18.14 -6.12
C GLU A 111 2.27 18.61 -5.73
N VAL A 112 1.39 17.70 -5.30
CA VAL A 112 0.03 18.04 -4.86
C VAL A 112 0.08 18.98 -3.66
N ARG A 113 0.97 18.72 -2.69
CA ARG A 113 1.19 19.59 -1.54
C ARG A 113 1.70 20.98 -1.96
N ALA A 114 2.66 21.04 -2.89
CA ALA A 114 3.17 22.32 -3.39
C ALA A 114 2.08 23.15 -4.10
N LEU A 115 1.18 22.51 -4.86
CA LEU A 115 0.03 23.20 -5.46
C LEU A 115 -0.97 23.68 -4.41
N GLU A 116 -1.23 22.87 -3.39
CA GLU A 116 -2.11 23.26 -2.28
C GLU A 116 -1.60 24.48 -1.53
N GLU A 117 -0.30 24.53 -1.24
CA GLU A 117 0.34 25.70 -0.60
C GLU A 117 0.30 26.95 -1.50
N LYS A 118 0.37 26.80 -2.83
CA LYS A 118 0.19 27.93 -3.77
C LYS A 118 -1.27 28.41 -3.79
N ILE A 119 -2.23 27.50 -3.82
CA ILE A 119 -3.67 27.82 -3.79
C ILE A 119 -4.03 28.54 -2.48
N SER A 120 -3.53 28.05 -1.34
CA SER A 120 -3.77 28.67 -0.04
C SER A 120 -3.18 30.08 0.05
N ARG A 121 -1.95 30.28 -0.44
CA ARG A 121 -1.32 31.61 -0.49
C ARG A 121 -2.04 32.57 -1.44
N GLY A 122 -2.42 32.11 -2.63
CA GLY A 122 -3.20 32.91 -3.58
C GLY A 122 -4.56 33.32 -3.03
N ALA A 123 -5.24 32.41 -2.33
CA ALA A 123 -6.51 32.71 -1.66
C ALA A 123 -6.36 33.72 -0.50
N ALA A 124 -5.28 33.62 0.29
CA ALA A 124 -5.00 34.56 1.37
C ALA A 124 -4.66 35.98 0.87
N ALA A 125 -3.99 36.08 -0.29
CA ALA A 125 -3.69 37.38 -0.91
C ALA A 125 -4.98 38.13 -1.32
N ILE A 126 -5.95 37.43 -1.92
CA ILE A 126 -7.26 38.02 -2.28
C ILE A 126 -8.02 38.47 -1.02
N ALA A 127 -7.98 37.68 0.06
CA ALA A 127 -8.69 38.01 1.30
C ALA A 127 -8.14 39.26 2.02
N ASN A 128 -6.83 39.53 1.91
CA ASN A 128 -6.20 40.69 2.56
C ASN A 128 -6.35 42.00 1.75
N GLU A 129 -6.47 41.93 0.42
CA GLU A 129 -6.66 43.12 -0.41
C GLU A 129 -8.08 43.71 -0.29
N GLY A 130 -9.08 42.93 0.13
CA GLY A 130 -10.45 43.41 0.37
C GLY A 130 -10.65 44.24 1.64
N ALA A 131 -9.58 44.61 2.36
CA ALA A 131 -9.64 45.32 3.64
C ALA A 131 -9.11 46.77 3.60
N ASP A 132 -8.49 47.22 2.48
CA ASP A 132 -7.87 48.55 2.35
C ASP A 132 -8.55 49.35 1.23
N ASP A 133 -9.53 50.16 1.65
CA ASP A 133 -10.05 51.43 1.14
C ASP A 133 -10.45 51.68 -0.35
N THR A 134 -11.69 52.20 -0.48
CA THR A 134 -12.22 53.19 -1.45
C THR A 134 -11.63 53.31 -2.86
N ASP A 135 -12.26 52.68 -3.87
CA ASP A 135 -12.57 53.25 -5.22
C ASP A 135 -13.25 52.17 -6.11
N GLU A 136 -14.55 52.32 -6.39
CA GLU A 136 -15.42 51.21 -6.82
C GLU A 136 -15.40 50.81 -8.32
N ASP A 137 -14.67 51.47 -9.22
CA ASP A 137 -15.00 51.34 -10.66
C ASP A 137 -13.93 50.70 -11.59
N LYS A 138 -12.83 50.12 -11.08
CA LYS A 138 -11.80 49.49 -11.96
C LYS A 138 -11.17 48.16 -11.52
N ASP A 139 -11.49 47.62 -10.35
CA ASP A 139 -10.79 46.42 -9.82
C ASP A 139 -11.50 45.07 -10.03
N GLY A 140 -12.75 45.07 -10.50
CA GLY A 140 -13.52 43.83 -10.73
C GLY A 140 -12.91 42.88 -11.78
N ASP A 141 -12.28 43.42 -12.83
CA ASP A 141 -11.66 42.60 -13.89
C ASP A 141 -10.40 41.87 -13.39
N ARG A 142 -9.63 42.49 -12.49
CA ARG A 142 -8.41 41.89 -11.92
C ARG A 142 -8.72 40.82 -10.88
N GLU A 143 -9.76 41.02 -10.09
CA GLU A 143 -10.23 40.01 -9.13
C GLU A 143 -10.77 38.77 -9.86
N GLY A 144 -11.54 38.97 -10.94
CA GLY A 144 -12.04 37.89 -11.79
C GLY A 144 -10.93 37.03 -12.41
N ASP A 145 -9.86 37.64 -12.92
CA ASP A 145 -8.71 36.94 -13.48
C ASP A 145 -7.97 36.09 -12.43
N ARG A 146 -7.77 36.61 -11.22
CA ARG A 146 -7.11 35.88 -10.11
C ARG A 146 -7.96 34.71 -9.62
N LEU A 147 -9.29 34.89 -9.54
CA LEU A 147 -10.22 33.81 -9.21
C LEU A 147 -10.22 32.71 -10.29
N ALA A 148 -10.13 33.09 -11.57
CA ALA A 148 -10.01 32.14 -12.68
C ALA A 148 -8.69 31.36 -12.61
N GLU A 149 -7.58 32.00 -12.25
CA GLU A 149 -6.28 31.35 -12.03
C GLU A 149 -6.32 30.36 -10.87
N ILE A 150 -6.93 30.71 -9.74
CA ILE A 150 -7.12 29.78 -8.61
C ILE A 150 -7.99 28.59 -9.02
N ALA A 151 -9.06 28.83 -9.79
CA ALA A 151 -9.93 27.77 -10.28
C ALA A 151 -9.19 26.81 -11.24
N SER A 152 -8.31 27.31 -12.10
CA SER A 152 -7.48 26.46 -12.98
C SER A 152 -6.49 25.61 -12.18
N MET A 153 -5.84 26.22 -11.18
CA MET A 153 -4.93 25.53 -10.25
C MET A 153 -5.63 24.43 -9.44
N ARG A 154 -6.88 24.67 -9.00
CA ARG A 154 -7.70 23.65 -8.32
C ARG A 154 -8.00 22.46 -9.22
N ARG A 155 -8.39 22.70 -10.48
CA ARG A 155 -8.62 21.62 -11.47
C ARG A 155 -7.34 20.83 -11.73
N GLU A 156 -6.20 21.50 -11.83
CA GLU A 156 -4.91 20.84 -11.99
C GLU A 156 -4.54 19.99 -10.77
N LYS A 157 -4.76 20.51 -9.55
CA LYS A 157 -4.58 19.77 -8.30
C LYS A 157 -5.43 18.51 -8.28
N GLU A 158 -6.71 18.60 -8.62
CA GLU A 158 -7.64 17.46 -8.68
C GLU A 158 -7.18 16.41 -9.70
N ALA A 159 -6.75 16.83 -10.89
CA ALA A 159 -6.24 15.93 -11.91
C ALA A 159 -4.93 15.23 -11.47
N ARG A 160 -4.02 15.94 -10.79
CA ARG A 160 -2.80 15.35 -10.21
C ARG A 160 -3.13 14.40 -9.07
N GLN A 161 -4.08 14.76 -8.22
CA GLN A 161 -4.54 13.91 -7.12
C GLN A 161 -5.17 12.61 -7.67
N ALA A 162 -5.99 12.67 -8.72
CA ALA A 162 -6.54 11.49 -9.37
C ALA A 162 -5.44 10.55 -9.90
N ARG A 163 -4.38 11.10 -10.53
CA ARG A 163 -3.22 10.32 -10.97
C ARG A 163 -2.45 9.66 -9.81
N SER A 164 -2.30 10.37 -8.68
CA SER A 164 -1.67 9.79 -7.49
C SER A 164 -2.45 8.61 -6.93
N ILE A 165 -3.79 8.66 -6.95
CA ILE A 165 -4.65 7.54 -6.51
C ILE A 165 -4.45 6.33 -7.43
N SER A 166 -4.42 6.53 -8.75
CA SER A 166 -4.13 5.46 -9.70
C SER A 166 -2.77 4.80 -9.43
N THR A 167 -1.73 5.62 -9.19
CA THR A 167 -0.37 5.10 -8.92
C THR A 167 -0.32 4.34 -7.59
N TRP A 168 -1.09 4.78 -6.58
CA TRP A 168 -1.24 4.08 -5.31
C TRP A 168 -1.92 2.71 -5.49
N ILE A 169 -2.97 2.63 -6.30
CA ILE A 169 -3.64 1.37 -6.64
C ILE A 169 -2.68 0.42 -7.35
N ASP A 170 -1.85 0.94 -8.26
CA ASP A 170 -0.82 0.15 -8.92
C ASP A 170 0.22 -0.37 -7.93
N LEU A 171 0.66 0.45 -6.97
CA LEU A 171 1.57 0.03 -5.90
C LEU A 171 0.95 -1.12 -5.09
N GLN A 172 -0.29 -0.96 -4.63
CA GLN A 172 -1.01 -2.00 -3.89
C GLN A 172 -1.12 -3.29 -4.70
N THR A 173 -1.41 -3.18 -5.99
CA THR A 173 -1.50 -4.34 -6.89
C THR A 173 -0.16 -5.05 -7.02
N ASN A 174 0.96 -4.32 -7.14
CA ASN A 174 2.29 -4.94 -7.21
C ASN A 174 2.69 -5.64 -5.91
N VAL A 175 2.35 -5.08 -4.75
CA VAL A 175 2.53 -5.74 -3.45
C VAL A 175 1.67 -7.00 -3.37
N ASN A 176 0.43 -6.94 -3.85
CA ASN A 176 -0.44 -8.12 -3.90
C ASN A 176 0.17 -9.22 -4.76
N CYS A 177 0.67 -8.89 -5.96
CA CYS A 177 1.31 -9.87 -6.85
C CYS A 177 2.62 -10.43 -6.28
N TYR A 178 3.39 -9.62 -5.55
CA TYR A 178 4.59 -10.08 -4.85
C TYR A 178 4.27 -11.17 -3.81
N MET A 179 3.19 -10.99 -3.06
CA MET A 179 2.73 -11.98 -2.07
C MET A 179 2.04 -13.17 -2.73
N ASP A 180 1.13 -12.90 -3.67
CA ASP A 180 0.29 -13.87 -4.35
C ASP A 180 0.03 -13.43 -5.80
N SER A 181 0.71 -14.09 -6.75
CA SER A 181 0.59 -13.74 -8.18
C SER A 181 -0.80 -14.02 -8.77
N SER A 182 -1.69 -14.73 -8.08
CA SER A 182 -3.08 -14.93 -8.52
C SER A 182 -3.94 -13.67 -8.38
N LYS A 183 -3.46 -12.68 -7.61
CA LYS A 183 -4.12 -11.38 -7.41
C LYS A 183 -3.79 -10.36 -8.49
N ASP A 184 -3.03 -10.77 -9.52
CA ASP A 184 -2.74 -9.91 -10.66
C ASP A 184 -4.01 -9.71 -11.50
N PRO A 185 -4.50 -8.47 -11.68
CA PRO A 185 -5.66 -8.20 -12.53
C PRO A 185 -5.43 -8.60 -14.00
N GLY A 186 -4.17 -8.70 -14.46
CA GLY A 186 -3.81 -9.19 -15.79
C GLY A 186 -3.78 -10.71 -15.93
N ALA A 187 -3.88 -11.47 -14.82
CA ALA A 187 -3.80 -12.93 -14.85
C ALA A 187 -5.02 -13.62 -15.48
N SER A 188 -6.17 -12.94 -15.53
CA SER A 188 -7.43 -13.46 -16.11
C SER A 188 -7.42 -13.52 -17.65
N GLY A 189 -6.48 -12.85 -18.31
CA GLY A 189 -6.41 -12.72 -19.77
C GLY A 189 -5.48 -13.71 -20.50
N GLY A 190 -5.19 -14.89 -19.93
CA GLY A 190 -4.34 -15.91 -20.58
C GLY A 190 -2.82 -15.64 -20.54
N GLY A 191 -2.38 -14.47 -20.07
CA GLY A 191 -0.96 -14.15 -19.84
C GLY A 191 -0.36 -14.71 -18.54
N GLY A 192 -1.17 -15.35 -17.69
CA GLY A 192 -0.76 -15.84 -16.36
C GLY A 192 0.31 -16.93 -16.35
N ALA A 193 0.62 -17.56 -17.50
CA ALA A 193 1.67 -18.56 -17.60
C ALA A 193 3.09 -17.98 -17.43
N ASN A 194 3.29 -16.70 -17.77
CA ASN A 194 4.60 -16.04 -17.75
C ASN A 194 4.74 -14.98 -16.65
N ALA A 195 3.71 -14.79 -15.82
CA ALA A 195 3.81 -13.87 -14.69
C ALA A 195 4.85 -14.38 -13.68
N PRO A 196 5.75 -13.50 -13.18
CA PRO A 196 6.70 -13.88 -12.12
C PRO A 196 5.97 -14.46 -10.92
N GLN A 197 6.55 -15.49 -10.30
CA GLN A 197 5.89 -16.17 -9.19
C GLN A 197 5.97 -15.32 -7.91
N GLY A 198 4.83 -15.18 -7.23
CA GLY A 198 4.75 -14.59 -5.89
C GLY A 198 5.20 -15.57 -4.80
N ILE A 199 5.34 -15.07 -3.57
CA ILE A 199 5.81 -15.86 -2.42
C ILE A 199 4.91 -17.08 -2.17
N ARG A 200 3.59 -16.90 -2.21
CA ARG A 200 2.62 -17.98 -2.01
C ARG A 200 2.83 -19.12 -3.01
N GLN A 201 3.07 -18.79 -4.28
CA GLN A 201 3.31 -19.79 -5.33
C GLN A 201 4.59 -20.59 -5.07
N ILE A 202 5.64 -19.97 -4.52
CA ILE A 202 6.91 -20.64 -4.16
C ILE A 202 6.70 -21.62 -2.99
N LEU A 203 5.81 -21.30 -2.06
CA LEU A 203 5.53 -22.12 -0.88
C LEU A 203 4.57 -23.28 -1.17
N GLU A 204 3.45 -22.99 -1.83
CA GLU A 204 2.27 -23.88 -1.87
C GLU A 204 2.19 -24.79 -3.10
N LYS A 205 2.90 -24.48 -4.20
CA LYS A 205 2.85 -25.34 -5.40
C LYS A 205 3.31 -26.76 -5.08
N LYS A 206 2.93 -27.73 -5.93
CA LYS A 206 3.40 -29.13 -5.80
C LYS A 206 4.92 -29.22 -5.77
N GLU A 207 5.59 -28.37 -6.55
CA GLU A 207 7.05 -28.22 -6.57
C GLU A 207 7.59 -27.17 -5.57
N GLY A 208 6.73 -26.63 -4.71
CA GLY A 208 7.07 -25.62 -3.72
C GLY A 208 7.87 -26.18 -2.54
N ILE A 209 8.30 -25.27 -1.67
CA ILE A 209 9.26 -25.55 -0.58
C ILE A 209 8.76 -26.67 0.34
N PHE A 210 7.49 -26.62 0.79
CA PHE A 210 6.99 -27.58 1.79
C PHE A 210 7.03 -29.02 1.31
N ARG A 211 6.56 -29.28 0.09
CA ARG A 211 6.48 -30.66 -0.44
C ARG A 211 7.82 -31.15 -0.99
N LYS A 212 8.50 -30.32 -1.79
CA LYS A 212 9.69 -30.73 -2.56
C LYS A 212 11.00 -30.62 -1.79
N HIS A 213 11.07 -29.80 -0.74
CA HIS A 213 12.32 -29.50 -0.02
C HIS A 213 12.24 -29.70 1.50
N MET A 214 11.04 -29.76 2.10
CA MET A 214 10.88 -30.13 3.52
C MET A 214 10.42 -31.57 3.71
N MET A 215 9.36 -32.01 3.03
CA MET A 215 8.81 -33.38 3.15
C MET A 215 9.64 -34.41 2.38
N GLY A 216 9.88 -34.18 1.09
CA GLY A 216 10.82 -34.97 0.30
C GLY A 216 12.16 -34.27 0.23
N LYS A 217 13.26 -34.95 0.54
CA LYS A 217 14.62 -34.41 0.41
C LYS A 217 15.49 -35.37 -0.37
N ARG A 218 16.44 -34.83 -1.13
CA ARG A 218 17.53 -35.63 -1.68
C ARG A 218 18.47 -36.00 -0.54
N VAL A 219 18.90 -37.26 -0.51
CA VAL A 219 19.83 -37.78 0.50
C VAL A 219 21.19 -38.05 -0.15
N ASN A 220 22.24 -37.87 0.64
CA ASN A 220 23.58 -38.29 0.26
C ASN A 220 23.71 -39.82 0.44
N TYR A 221 24.74 -40.44 -0.15
CA TYR A 221 25.04 -41.88 -0.02
C TYR A 221 23.91 -42.82 -0.49
N ALA A 222 23.28 -42.53 -1.62
CA ALA A 222 22.29 -43.40 -2.26
C ALA A 222 22.64 -43.68 -3.73
N CYS A 223 22.30 -44.87 -4.23
CA CYS A 223 22.43 -45.24 -5.64
C CYS A 223 21.11 -45.80 -6.19
N ARG A 224 20.98 -45.83 -7.52
CA ARG A 224 19.85 -46.43 -8.23
C ARG A 224 20.38 -47.24 -9.39
N SER A 225 20.10 -48.54 -9.43
CA SER A 225 20.41 -49.44 -10.55
C SER A 225 19.16 -50.20 -10.98
N VAL A 226 19.17 -50.75 -12.19
CA VAL A 226 18.17 -51.73 -12.62
C VAL A 226 18.48 -53.05 -11.90
N ILE A 227 17.45 -53.75 -11.41
CA ILE A 227 17.60 -55.07 -10.81
C ILE A 227 17.66 -56.13 -11.91
N SER A 228 18.60 -57.07 -11.80
CA SER A 228 18.70 -58.24 -12.68
C SER A 228 18.43 -59.52 -11.88
N PRO A 229 17.73 -60.52 -12.46
CA PRO A 229 17.36 -61.77 -11.78
C PRO A 229 18.55 -62.69 -11.51
#